data_AF-A0A2I8EYF2-F1
#
_entry.id   AF-A0A2I8EYF2-F1
#
_cell.length_a   1.000
_cell.length_b   1.000
_cell.length_c   1.000
_cell.angle_alpha   90.00
_cell.angle_beta   90.00
_cell.angle_gamma   90.00
#
_symmetry.space_group_name_H-M   'P 1'
#
loop_
_entity.id
_entity.type
_entity.pdbx_description
1 polymer ?
#
loop_
_entity_poly.entity_id
_entity_poly.type
_entity_poly.pdbx_seq_one_letter_code
_entity_poly.pdbx_strand_id
1 'polypeptide(L)'
;MYLDFENGMLARFRAMHAELTASDPGVRLYALVDIGRMEVRERDFLFNDWDSQHIPLYSGSGLDHLEQTGPTLFAMPDIQGEETYTASFLNQQVNPLMVFWKVLQLAEIDAQLVSWVWTSCDMEPFVDHLQTLLHARLGPTEDDVWFFFYQPSYLQVLHRSLPDETRRHVFGPCHAWWTLNTRKRLVELAGESCTIPRAWDAFPIPAKTVTELQREVIPRQVLEWLDKATPGLIKSRHPNERMEEIGPFVTRALDYGLYSKTDVAAFVAYGLHYLHNYDTHPVLQQMLADQSASRLPLIDRYRAIGGDVWQEVLTTRQQRVDEEKRANWHSKLQEAGRVKTTLRFVNARGKDINFVRFWFTDDEHIEYQKIHGGIKWNPRSPSFIERNHMEVPVPGLRMTVYWSEPYGWSEKHVLTVKGDLPIDENSGVLEVTLISKNPEAVMHSIDPLDLSKTREQK
;
A
#
# COMPACT_ATOMS: atom_id res chain seq x y z
N MET A 1 -15.84 12.19 -10.21
CA MET A 1 -14.96 11.18 -9.58
C MET A 1 -14.47 10.14 -10.57
N TYR A 2 -15.34 9.40 -11.30
CA TYR A 2 -14.89 8.49 -12.39
C TYR A 2 -14.17 9.31 -13.48
N LEU A 3 -14.86 10.29 -14.08
CA LEU A 3 -14.33 11.16 -15.14
C LEU A 3 -12.98 11.83 -14.83
N ASP A 4 -12.72 12.16 -13.56
CA ASP A 4 -11.47 12.83 -13.15
C ASP A 4 -10.27 11.88 -13.23
N PHE A 5 -10.48 10.61 -12.88
CA PHE A 5 -9.48 9.56 -13.00
C PHE A 5 -9.18 9.26 -14.47
N GLU A 6 -10.20 8.99 -15.29
CA GLU A 6 -9.98 8.66 -16.71
C GLU A 6 -9.29 9.82 -17.46
N ASN A 7 -9.72 11.06 -17.22
CA ASN A 7 -9.11 12.23 -17.84
C ASN A 7 -7.69 12.48 -17.31
N GLY A 8 -7.44 12.26 -16.02
CA GLY A 8 -6.10 12.33 -15.45
C GLY A 8 -5.15 11.28 -16.04
N MET A 9 -5.65 10.06 -16.28
CA MET A 9 -4.90 8.99 -16.94
C MET A 9 -4.62 9.34 -18.40
N LEU A 10 -5.62 9.78 -19.16
CA LEU A 10 -5.42 10.22 -20.55
C LEU A 10 -4.38 11.35 -20.64
N ALA A 11 -4.44 12.34 -19.73
CA ALA A 11 -3.46 13.42 -19.68
C ALA A 11 -2.03 12.90 -19.45
N ARG A 12 -1.85 11.88 -18.61
CA ARG A 12 -0.54 11.23 -18.39
C ARG A 12 -0.04 10.51 -19.64
N PHE A 13 -0.90 9.75 -20.32
CA PHE A 13 -0.53 9.09 -21.57
C PHE A 13 -0.17 10.11 -22.66
N ARG A 14 -0.91 11.22 -22.76
CA ARG A 14 -0.60 12.33 -23.67
C ARG A 14 0.73 13.00 -23.35
N ALA A 15 1.01 13.25 -22.07
CA ALA A 15 2.27 13.84 -21.64
C ALA A 15 3.47 12.95 -22.02
N MET A 16 3.38 11.64 -21.76
CA MET A 16 4.41 10.68 -22.16
C MET A 16 4.57 10.62 -23.67
N HIS A 17 3.48 10.58 -24.44
CA HIS A 17 3.56 10.60 -25.89
C HIS A 17 4.26 11.86 -26.40
N ALA A 18 3.91 13.04 -25.88
CA ALA A 18 4.55 14.29 -26.27
C ALA A 18 6.05 14.31 -25.93
N GLU A 19 6.44 13.78 -24.77
CA GLU A 19 7.83 13.63 -24.35
C GLU A 19 8.62 12.70 -25.27
N LEU A 20 8.08 11.50 -25.53
CA LEU A 20 8.75 10.50 -26.36
C LEU A 20 8.81 10.91 -27.83
N THR A 21 7.76 11.49 -28.40
CA THR A 21 7.76 11.94 -29.80
C THR A 21 8.75 13.07 -30.04
N ALA A 22 9.10 13.85 -29.01
CA ALA A 22 10.14 14.89 -29.12
C ALA A 22 11.55 14.30 -29.32
N SER A 23 11.82 13.09 -28.82
CA SER A 23 13.10 12.40 -28.96
C SER A 23 13.10 11.30 -30.02
N ASP A 24 11.97 10.65 -30.24
CA ASP A 24 11.75 9.57 -31.21
C ASP A 24 10.36 9.69 -31.88
N PRO A 25 10.29 10.29 -33.08
CA PRO A 25 9.03 10.43 -33.82
C PRO A 25 8.36 9.12 -34.22
N GLY A 26 9.09 7.99 -34.15
CA GLY A 26 8.57 6.65 -34.45
C GLY A 26 7.92 5.96 -33.26
N VAL A 27 7.79 6.62 -32.11
CA VAL A 27 7.16 6.01 -30.93
C VAL A 27 5.70 5.63 -31.20
N ARG A 28 5.31 4.45 -30.72
CA ARG A 28 3.96 3.90 -30.81
C ARG A 28 3.51 3.45 -29.42
N LEU A 29 2.19 3.45 -29.24
CA LEU A 29 1.54 2.92 -28.05
C LEU A 29 0.81 1.62 -28.41
N TYR A 30 1.16 0.54 -27.71
CA TYR A 30 0.46 -0.73 -27.76
C TYR A 30 -0.18 -1.06 -26.42
N ALA A 31 -1.27 -1.84 -26.45
CA ALA A 31 -1.82 -2.48 -25.25
C ALA A 31 -1.75 -4.00 -25.42
N LEU A 32 -1.12 -4.67 -24.46
CA LEU A 32 -1.13 -6.13 -24.37
C LEU A 32 -2.26 -6.54 -23.41
N VAL A 33 -3.25 -7.25 -23.96
CA VAL A 33 -4.51 -7.56 -23.26
C VAL A 33 -4.69 -9.07 -23.17
N ASP A 34 -4.84 -9.60 -21.95
CA ASP A 34 -5.14 -11.02 -21.67
C ASP A 34 -6.61 -11.34 -21.92
N ILE A 35 -6.96 -11.62 -23.18
CA ILE A 35 -8.34 -11.85 -23.61
C ILE A 35 -8.94 -13.15 -23.07
N GLY A 36 -8.13 -14.12 -22.66
CA GLY A 36 -8.61 -15.43 -22.20
C GLY A 36 -9.42 -15.39 -20.91
N ARG A 37 -9.31 -14.27 -20.18
CA ARG A 37 -9.94 -14.06 -18.87
C ARG A 37 -11.10 -13.06 -18.96
N MET A 38 -11.38 -12.53 -20.14
CA MET A 38 -12.41 -11.54 -20.40
C MET A 38 -13.77 -12.19 -20.69
N GLU A 39 -14.85 -11.47 -20.37
CA GLU A 39 -16.19 -11.88 -20.78
C GLU A 39 -16.34 -11.80 -22.31
N VAL A 40 -17.25 -12.59 -22.89
CA VAL A 40 -17.52 -12.62 -24.35
C VAL A 40 -17.81 -11.21 -24.88
N ARG A 41 -18.67 -10.46 -24.18
CA ARG A 41 -19.05 -9.09 -24.58
C ARG A 41 -17.86 -8.11 -24.62
N GLU A 42 -16.90 -8.28 -23.71
CA GLU A 42 -15.72 -7.42 -23.66
C GLU A 42 -14.77 -7.73 -24.81
N ARG A 43 -14.62 -9.02 -25.16
CA ARG A 43 -13.87 -9.45 -26.34
C ARG A 43 -14.52 -8.94 -27.62
N ASP A 44 -15.83 -9.12 -27.76
CA ASP A 44 -16.56 -8.70 -28.96
C ASP A 44 -16.36 -7.20 -29.26
N PHE A 45 -16.36 -6.36 -28.23
CA PHE A 45 -16.10 -4.92 -28.41
C PHE A 45 -14.69 -4.65 -28.95
N LEU A 46 -13.65 -5.34 -28.45
CA LEU A 46 -12.27 -5.12 -28.91
C LEU A 46 -12.03 -5.61 -30.34
N PHE A 47 -12.69 -6.69 -30.75
CA PHE A 47 -12.46 -7.34 -32.04
C PHE A 47 -13.42 -6.92 -33.16
N ASN A 48 -14.70 -6.68 -32.85
CA ASN A 48 -15.73 -6.47 -33.87
C ASN A 48 -16.09 -5.00 -34.07
N ASP A 49 -15.99 -4.18 -33.01
CA ASP A 49 -16.42 -2.77 -33.05
C ASP A 49 -15.27 -1.81 -33.40
N TRP A 50 -14.05 -2.33 -33.60
CA TRP A 50 -12.86 -1.52 -33.80
C TRP A 50 -11.92 -2.08 -34.87
N ASP A 51 -11.49 -1.20 -35.78
CA ASP A 51 -10.54 -1.51 -36.86
C ASP A 51 -9.08 -1.31 -36.39
N SER A 52 -8.72 -1.81 -35.19
CA SER A 52 -7.31 -1.86 -34.80
C SER A 52 -6.59 -2.97 -35.51
N GLN A 53 -5.37 -2.66 -35.95
CA GLN A 53 -4.33 -3.67 -36.07
C GLN A 53 -4.10 -4.33 -34.71
N HIS A 54 -4.15 -5.66 -34.70
CA HIS A 54 -3.90 -6.45 -33.51
C HIS A 54 -3.25 -7.77 -33.91
N ILE A 55 -2.37 -8.27 -33.06
CA ILE A 55 -1.64 -9.53 -33.29
C ILE A 55 -1.70 -10.37 -32.01
N PRO A 56 -2.26 -11.60 -32.05
CA PRO A 56 -2.18 -12.52 -30.93
C PRO A 56 -0.73 -12.82 -30.57
N LEU A 57 -0.39 -12.84 -29.28
CA LEU A 57 0.99 -13.10 -28.86
C LEU A 57 1.47 -14.48 -29.33
N TYR A 58 0.59 -15.45 -29.49
CA TYR A 58 0.93 -16.79 -29.96
C TYR A 58 0.84 -16.94 -31.49
N SER A 59 0.63 -15.88 -32.27
CA SER A 59 0.41 -15.98 -33.72
C SER A 59 1.58 -16.66 -34.43
N GLY A 60 1.28 -17.70 -35.21
CA GLY A 60 2.29 -18.42 -35.99
C GLY A 60 3.09 -19.43 -35.15
N SER A 61 2.73 -19.64 -33.89
CA SER A 61 3.37 -20.65 -33.02
C SER A 61 2.88 -22.07 -33.26
N GLY A 62 1.76 -22.24 -33.98
CA GLY A 62 1.09 -23.53 -34.17
C GLY A 62 0.30 -24.00 -32.93
N LEU A 63 0.10 -23.11 -31.95
CA LEU A 63 -0.72 -23.33 -30.77
C LEU A 63 -2.11 -22.71 -30.97
N ASP A 64 -2.87 -23.22 -31.93
CA ASP A 64 -4.14 -22.65 -32.42
C ASP A 64 -5.12 -22.24 -31.29
N HIS A 65 -5.20 -23.03 -30.22
CA HIS A 65 -6.05 -22.66 -29.06
C HIS A 65 -5.52 -21.41 -28.34
N LEU A 66 -4.21 -21.32 -28.10
CA LEU A 66 -3.62 -20.16 -27.43
C LEU A 66 -3.59 -18.93 -28.34
N GLU A 67 -3.58 -19.10 -29.66
CA GLU A 67 -3.79 -17.99 -30.59
C GLU A 67 -5.19 -17.37 -30.43
N GLN A 68 -6.21 -18.18 -30.12
CA GLN A 68 -7.59 -17.71 -29.96
C GLN A 68 -7.90 -17.17 -28.55
N THR A 69 -7.16 -17.62 -27.53
CA THR A 69 -7.48 -17.33 -26.12
C THR A 69 -6.34 -16.70 -25.33
N GLY A 70 -5.14 -16.62 -25.88
CA GLY A 70 -3.99 -16.00 -25.23
C GLY A 70 -4.00 -14.47 -25.37
N PRO A 71 -3.11 -13.76 -24.66
CA PRO A 71 -2.95 -12.31 -24.83
C PRO A 71 -2.79 -11.87 -26.28
N THR A 72 -3.33 -10.69 -26.57
CA THR A 72 -3.28 -10.04 -27.88
C THR A 72 -2.71 -8.63 -27.73
N LEU A 73 -1.81 -8.26 -28.62
CA LEU A 73 -1.24 -6.92 -28.70
C LEU A 73 -2.11 -6.07 -29.64
N PHE A 74 -2.62 -4.95 -29.14
CA PHE A 74 -3.47 -4.01 -29.89
C PHE A 74 -2.72 -2.70 -30.15
N ALA A 75 -2.82 -2.19 -31.39
CA ALA A 75 -2.48 -0.82 -31.71
C ALA A 75 -3.45 0.13 -31.01
N MET A 76 -2.94 0.99 -30.14
CA MET A 76 -3.76 2.00 -29.52
C MET A 76 -4.05 3.13 -30.51
N PRO A 77 -5.25 3.75 -30.45
CA PRO A 77 -5.59 4.90 -31.27
C PRO A 77 -4.60 6.05 -31.00
N ASP A 78 -4.50 6.96 -31.96
CA ASP A 78 -3.82 8.22 -31.69
C ASP A 78 -4.55 8.95 -30.56
N ILE A 79 -3.81 9.19 -29.48
CA ILE A 79 -4.31 9.87 -28.28
C ILE A 79 -4.09 11.38 -28.34
N GLN A 80 -3.45 11.90 -29.39
CA GLN A 80 -3.26 13.33 -29.59
C GLN A 80 -4.62 14.02 -29.81
N GLY A 81 -4.80 15.18 -29.19
CA GLY A 81 -6.04 15.97 -29.26
C GLY A 81 -6.47 16.57 -27.93
N GLU A 82 -7.45 17.47 -27.97
CA GLU A 82 -8.01 18.12 -26.78
C GLU A 82 -9.25 17.41 -26.22
N GLU A 83 -9.72 16.37 -26.90
CA GLU A 83 -10.91 15.62 -26.49
C GLU A 83 -10.72 15.00 -25.11
N THR A 84 -11.75 15.06 -24.27
CA THR A 84 -11.77 14.51 -22.92
C THR A 84 -12.94 13.58 -22.76
N TYR A 85 -12.83 12.62 -21.84
CA TYR A 85 -13.92 11.71 -21.51
C TYR A 85 -15.07 12.50 -20.87
N THR A 86 -16.23 12.45 -21.52
CA THR A 86 -17.48 13.09 -21.08
C THR A 86 -18.61 12.06 -20.95
N ALA A 87 -19.65 12.36 -20.19
CA ALA A 87 -20.79 11.47 -20.02
C ALA A 87 -21.53 11.16 -21.36
N SER A 88 -21.43 12.04 -22.36
CA SER A 88 -21.99 11.83 -23.70
C SER A 88 -21.32 10.71 -24.50
N PHE A 89 -20.11 10.25 -24.13
CA PHE A 89 -19.47 9.09 -24.77
C PHE A 89 -20.21 7.77 -24.48
N LEU A 90 -21.11 7.75 -23.50
CA LEU A 90 -22.03 6.63 -23.27
C LEU A 90 -23.09 6.49 -24.38
N ASN A 91 -23.26 7.49 -25.26
CA ASN A 91 -24.26 7.51 -26.33
C ASN A 91 -23.73 6.98 -27.69
N GLN A 92 -22.67 6.16 -27.69
CA GLN A 92 -22.21 5.36 -28.86
C GLN A 92 -21.81 6.15 -30.12
N GLN A 93 -21.45 7.44 -30.02
CA GLN A 93 -20.74 8.07 -31.13
C GLN A 93 -19.33 7.49 -31.24
N VAL A 94 -19.03 6.88 -32.39
CA VAL A 94 -17.74 6.24 -32.67
C VAL A 94 -16.63 7.29 -32.57
N ASN A 95 -15.83 7.21 -31.50
CA ASN A 95 -14.65 8.03 -31.30
C ASN A 95 -13.45 7.08 -31.09
N PRO A 96 -12.31 7.29 -31.78
CA PRO A 96 -11.10 6.47 -31.62
C PRO A 96 -10.67 6.27 -30.18
N LEU A 97 -10.77 7.30 -29.34
CA LEU A 97 -10.38 7.24 -27.94
C LEU A 97 -11.28 6.32 -27.09
N MET A 98 -12.48 5.91 -27.56
CA MET A 98 -13.34 4.92 -26.88
C MET A 98 -12.59 3.65 -26.52
N VAL A 99 -11.67 3.22 -27.38
CA VAL A 99 -10.85 2.04 -27.15
C VAL A 99 -9.86 2.27 -26.01
N PHE A 100 -9.22 3.44 -25.96
CA PHE A 100 -8.36 3.81 -24.85
C PHE A 100 -9.10 3.72 -23.52
N TRP A 101 -10.28 4.32 -23.42
CA TRP A 101 -11.05 4.27 -22.18
C TRP A 101 -11.57 2.87 -21.87
N LYS A 102 -11.93 2.07 -22.88
CA LYS A 102 -12.36 0.70 -22.64
C LYS A 102 -11.21 -0.17 -22.12
N VAL A 103 -10.04 -0.06 -22.72
CA VAL A 103 -8.83 -0.77 -22.27
C VAL A 103 -8.43 -0.32 -20.86
N LEU A 104 -8.52 0.98 -20.57
CA LEU A 104 -8.32 1.51 -19.21
C LEU A 104 -9.35 0.95 -18.21
N GLN A 105 -10.62 0.90 -18.59
CA GLN A 105 -11.69 0.33 -17.76
C GLN A 105 -11.44 -1.16 -17.47
N LEU A 106 -10.99 -1.94 -18.45
CA LEU A 106 -10.62 -3.35 -18.23
C LEU A 106 -9.52 -3.47 -17.18
N ALA A 107 -8.48 -2.64 -17.28
CA ALA A 107 -7.39 -2.60 -16.31
C ALA A 107 -7.86 -2.15 -14.90
N GLU A 108 -8.85 -1.27 -14.83
CA GLU A 108 -9.44 -0.85 -13.55
C GLU A 108 -10.28 -1.93 -12.88
N ILE A 109 -10.96 -2.77 -13.68
CA ILE A 109 -11.74 -3.90 -13.20
C ILE A 109 -10.81 -5.00 -12.68
N ASP A 110 -9.80 -5.35 -13.49
CA ASP A 110 -8.77 -6.33 -13.17
C ASP A 110 -7.41 -5.87 -13.71
N ALA A 111 -6.55 -5.48 -12.78
CA ALA A 111 -5.22 -4.96 -13.06
C ALA A 111 -4.28 -6.00 -13.70
N GLN A 112 -4.68 -7.29 -13.75
CA GLN A 112 -3.91 -8.35 -14.41
C GLN A 112 -4.22 -8.47 -15.91
N LEU A 113 -5.27 -7.82 -16.42
CA LEU A 113 -5.70 -8.01 -17.81
C LEU A 113 -4.90 -7.21 -18.82
N VAL A 114 -4.37 -6.04 -18.43
CA VAL A 114 -3.87 -5.06 -19.37
C VAL A 114 -2.52 -4.52 -18.94
N SER A 115 -1.63 -4.40 -19.89
CA SER A 115 -0.43 -3.57 -19.80
C SER A 115 -0.25 -2.74 -21.07
N TRP A 116 0.45 -1.63 -20.98
CA TRP A 116 0.71 -0.74 -22.12
C TRP A 116 2.21 -0.67 -22.40
N VAL A 117 2.58 -0.63 -23.67
CA VAL A 117 3.97 -0.58 -24.11
C VAL A 117 4.17 0.62 -25.00
N TRP A 118 5.14 1.46 -24.63
CA TRP A 118 5.69 2.50 -25.48
C TRP A 118 6.93 1.95 -26.17
N THR A 119 6.93 1.87 -27.49
CA THR A 119 8.06 1.33 -28.27
C THR A 119 8.11 1.95 -29.66
N SER A 120 9.30 1.99 -30.25
CA SER A 120 9.49 2.39 -31.65
C SER A 120 9.50 1.20 -32.62
N CYS A 121 9.41 -0.01 -32.09
CA CYS A 121 9.32 -1.24 -32.88
C CYS A 121 7.96 -1.33 -33.57
N ASP A 122 7.96 -1.86 -34.80
CA ASP A 122 6.71 -2.28 -35.45
C ASP A 122 6.11 -3.50 -34.74
N MET A 123 4.80 -3.67 -34.86
CA MET A 123 4.04 -4.65 -34.08
C MET A 123 4.50 -6.09 -34.31
N GLU A 124 4.69 -6.50 -35.57
CA GLU A 124 5.11 -7.86 -35.93
C GLU A 124 6.48 -8.23 -35.34
N PRO A 125 7.58 -7.48 -35.62
CA PRO A 125 8.88 -7.76 -35.02
C PRO A 125 8.84 -7.76 -33.48
N PHE A 126 8.03 -6.87 -32.89
CA PHE A 126 7.90 -6.80 -31.44
C PHE A 126 7.21 -8.04 -30.87
N VAL A 127 6.14 -8.52 -31.51
CA VAL A 127 5.49 -9.79 -31.11
C VAL A 127 6.44 -10.96 -31.27
N ASP A 128 7.18 -11.07 -32.38
CA ASP A 128 8.19 -12.11 -32.58
C ASP A 128 9.22 -12.12 -31.46
N HIS A 129 9.68 -10.94 -31.03
CA HIS A 129 10.57 -10.82 -29.88
C HIS A 129 9.90 -11.30 -28.59
N LEU A 130 8.69 -10.84 -28.28
CA LEU A 130 7.96 -11.23 -27.08
C LEU A 130 7.69 -12.74 -27.01
N GLN A 131 7.48 -13.39 -28.16
CA GLN A 131 7.31 -14.84 -28.24
C GLN A 131 8.53 -15.62 -27.73
N THR A 132 9.73 -15.09 -27.94
CA THR A 132 10.97 -15.73 -27.45
C THR A 132 11.02 -15.81 -25.92
N LEU A 133 10.27 -14.95 -25.23
CA LEU A 133 10.19 -14.89 -23.77
C LEU A 133 9.21 -15.93 -23.18
N LEU A 134 8.38 -16.55 -24.02
CA LEU A 134 7.39 -17.55 -23.60
C LEU A 134 8.04 -18.89 -23.22
N HIS A 135 9.24 -19.16 -23.72
CA HIS A 135 10.03 -20.32 -23.34
C HIS A 135 11.14 -19.88 -22.40
N ALA A 136 11.10 -20.33 -21.14
CA ALA A 136 12.07 -19.94 -20.13
C ALA A 136 12.79 -21.15 -19.53
N ARG A 137 14.05 -20.93 -19.15
CA ARG A 137 14.86 -21.89 -18.41
C ARG A 137 15.04 -21.42 -16.97
N LEU A 138 14.53 -22.21 -16.03
CA LEU A 138 14.53 -21.87 -14.61
C LEU A 138 15.85 -22.29 -13.96
N GLY A 139 16.63 -21.34 -13.48
CA GLY A 139 17.74 -21.63 -12.56
C GLY A 139 17.20 -21.98 -11.17
N PRO A 140 17.78 -22.94 -10.43
CA PRO A 140 19.00 -23.70 -10.73
C PRO A 140 18.76 -25.08 -11.39
N THR A 141 17.52 -25.49 -11.62
CA THR A 141 17.19 -26.84 -12.11
C THR A 141 17.36 -27.01 -13.61
N GLU A 142 17.52 -25.90 -14.34
CA GLU A 142 17.55 -25.85 -15.81
C GLU A 142 16.27 -26.42 -16.46
N ASP A 143 15.17 -26.40 -15.71
CA ASP A 143 13.88 -26.84 -16.23
C ASP A 143 13.39 -25.85 -17.29
N ASP A 144 13.09 -26.38 -18.47
CA ASP A 144 12.44 -25.64 -19.56
C ASP A 144 10.92 -25.57 -19.28
N VAL A 145 10.37 -24.37 -19.24
CA VAL A 145 8.97 -24.11 -18.93
C VAL A 145 8.33 -23.12 -19.90
N TRP A 146 7.02 -23.25 -20.06
CA TRP A 146 6.19 -22.18 -20.63
C TRP A 146 5.99 -21.08 -19.57
N PHE A 147 6.43 -19.87 -19.89
CA PHE A 147 6.45 -18.74 -18.98
C PHE A 147 5.53 -17.62 -19.45
N PHE A 148 4.47 -17.37 -18.68
CA PHE A 148 3.51 -16.31 -18.92
C PHE A 148 4.02 -14.95 -18.40
N PHE A 149 5.16 -14.48 -18.92
CA PHE A 149 5.87 -13.28 -18.45
C PHE A 149 5.01 -12.00 -18.48
N TYR A 150 4.03 -11.96 -19.38
CA TYR A 150 3.17 -10.82 -19.69
C TYR A 150 2.16 -10.46 -18.59
N GLN A 151 2.04 -11.28 -17.54
CA GLN A 151 1.18 -10.94 -16.41
C GLN A 151 1.72 -9.67 -15.72
N PRO A 152 0.91 -8.62 -15.49
CA PRO A 152 1.37 -7.35 -14.92
C PRO A 152 2.14 -7.46 -13.60
N SER A 153 1.75 -8.41 -12.74
CA SER A 153 2.47 -8.73 -11.49
C SER A 153 3.88 -9.28 -11.74
N TYR A 154 4.05 -10.12 -12.76
CA TYR A 154 5.35 -10.70 -13.10
C TYR A 154 6.27 -9.67 -13.73
N LEU A 155 5.76 -8.78 -14.59
CA LEU A 155 6.57 -7.73 -15.21
C LEU A 155 7.32 -6.87 -14.18
N GLN A 156 6.66 -6.52 -13.06
CA GLN A 156 7.30 -5.76 -11.98
C GLN A 156 8.43 -6.54 -11.30
N VAL A 157 8.25 -7.84 -11.04
CA VAL A 157 9.30 -8.71 -10.50
C VAL A 157 10.44 -8.88 -11.47
N LEU A 158 10.15 -9.12 -12.75
CA LEU A 158 11.16 -9.26 -13.78
C LEU A 158 12.00 -7.98 -13.89
N HIS A 159 11.36 -6.81 -13.92
CA HIS A 159 12.07 -5.54 -14.00
C HIS A 159 12.98 -5.28 -12.78
N ARG A 160 12.55 -5.66 -11.58
CA ARG A 160 13.36 -5.42 -10.36
C ARG A 160 14.44 -6.47 -10.13
N SER A 161 14.19 -7.73 -10.45
CA SER A 161 14.99 -8.86 -9.96
C SER A 161 15.92 -9.48 -11.01
N LEU A 162 15.65 -9.26 -12.30
CA LEU A 162 16.50 -9.79 -13.37
C LEU A 162 17.88 -9.11 -13.38
N PRO A 163 18.94 -9.86 -13.74
CA PRO A 163 20.24 -9.28 -14.07
C PRO A 163 20.13 -8.28 -15.21
N ASP A 164 21.02 -7.28 -15.24
CA ASP A 164 20.93 -6.17 -16.21
C ASP A 164 20.86 -6.62 -17.67
N GLU A 165 21.63 -7.64 -18.06
CA GLU A 165 21.58 -8.18 -19.43
C GLU A 165 20.22 -8.78 -19.77
N THR A 166 19.68 -9.63 -18.89
CA THR A 166 18.35 -10.25 -19.05
C THR A 166 17.22 -9.25 -18.99
N ARG A 167 17.34 -8.26 -18.10
CA ARG A 167 16.39 -7.15 -18.00
C ARG A 167 16.39 -6.30 -19.27
N ARG A 168 17.57 -5.94 -19.78
CA ARG A 168 17.72 -5.22 -21.06
C ARG A 168 17.18 -6.04 -22.23
N HIS A 169 17.32 -7.36 -22.21
CA HIS A 169 16.74 -8.20 -23.25
C HIS A 169 15.20 -8.08 -23.31
N VAL A 170 14.52 -8.05 -22.17
CA VAL A 170 13.05 -7.97 -22.09
C VAL A 170 12.53 -6.55 -22.30
N PHE A 171 13.10 -5.57 -21.58
CA PHE A 171 12.57 -4.21 -21.51
C PHE A 171 13.32 -3.23 -22.42
N GLY A 172 14.50 -3.60 -22.94
CA GLY A 172 15.31 -2.77 -23.80
C GLY A 172 14.58 -2.28 -25.05
N PRO A 173 13.81 -3.13 -25.77
CA PRO A 173 13.05 -2.69 -26.95
C PRO A 173 11.91 -1.69 -26.67
N CYS A 174 11.62 -1.40 -25.40
CA CYS A 174 10.58 -0.47 -24.99
C CYS A 174 11.22 0.85 -24.54
N HIS A 175 10.51 1.97 -24.70
CA HIS A 175 10.75 3.20 -23.93
C HIS A 175 10.27 2.99 -22.49
N ALA A 176 9.05 2.47 -22.34
CA ALA A 176 8.47 2.14 -21.06
C ALA A 176 7.38 1.08 -21.21
N TRP A 177 7.22 0.25 -20.19
CA TRP A 177 6.12 -0.69 -20.05
C TRP A 177 5.31 -0.31 -18.82
N TRP A 178 4.03 0.02 -19.02
CA TRP A 178 3.14 0.50 -17.97
C TRP A 178 2.14 -0.58 -17.57
N THR A 179 1.85 -0.65 -16.27
CA THR A 179 0.80 -1.51 -15.71
C THR A 179 0.00 -0.74 -14.68
N LEU A 180 -1.27 -1.09 -14.47
CA LEU A 180 -1.97 -0.67 -13.25
C LEU A 180 -1.68 -1.69 -12.14
N ASN A 181 -1.57 -1.24 -10.91
CA ASN A 181 -1.67 -2.11 -9.74
C ASN A 181 -3.13 -2.19 -9.24
N THR A 182 -3.39 -3.05 -8.25
CA THR A 182 -4.75 -3.24 -7.69
C THR A 182 -5.37 -1.95 -7.16
N ARG A 183 -4.53 -0.99 -6.73
CA ARG A 183 -4.93 0.34 -6.23
C ARG A 183 -5.12 1.38 -7.34
N LYS A 184 -5.23 0.93 -8.60
CA LYS A 184 -5.36 1.79 -9.79
C LYS A 184 -4.22 2.79 -9.95
N ARG A 185 -3.05 2.51 -9.40
CA ARG A 185 -1.85 3.34 -9.62
C ARG A 185 -1.09 2.80 -10.82
N LEU A 186 -0.75 3.72 -11.73
CA LEU A 186 0.13 3.43 -12.85
C LEU A 186 1.54 3.18 -12.33
N VAL A 187 2.10 2.03 -12.67
CA VAL A 187 3.47 1.61 -12.41
C VAL A 187 4.20 1.61 -13.74
N GLU A 188 5.29 2.36 -13.81
CA GLU A 188 6.16 2.45 -14.97
C GLU A 188 7.38 1.54 -14.80
N LEU A 189 7.64 0.72 -15.81
CA LEU A 189 8.82 -0.11 -15.95
C LEU A 189 9.65 0.49 -17.09
N ALA A 190 10.64 1.31 -16.72
CA ALA A 190 11.49 2.00 -17.70
C ALA A 190 12.26 0.99 -18.57
N GLY A 191 12.26 1.24 -19.88
CA GLY A 191 13.09 0.53 -20.85
C GLY A 191 14.28 1.37 -21.31
N GLU A 192 14.93 0.95 -22.39
CA GLU A 192 16.13 1.62 -22.92
C GLU A 192 15.98 2.07 -24.38
N SER A 193 14.82 1.83 -25.01
CA SER A 193 14.55 2.11 -26.43
C SER A 193 15.63 1.59 -27.39
N CYS A 194 16.17 0.42 -27.09
CA CYS A 194 17.15 -0.27 -27.91
C CYS A 194 16.48 -1.01 -29.08
N THR A 195 17.29 -1.41 -30.06
CA THR A 195 16.82 -2.34 -31.10
C THR A 195 16.49 -3.71 -30.50
N ILE A 196 15.63 -4.46 -31.20
CA ILE A 196 15.27 -5.82 -30.79
C ILE A 196 16.54 -6.69 -30.71
N PRO A 197 16.85 -7.27 -29.54
CA PRO A 197 18.02 -8.11 -29.40
C PRO A 197 17.83 -9.42 -30.17
N ARG A 198 18.94 -10.10 -30.48
CA ARG A 198 18.88 -11.44 -31.03
C ARG A 198 18.18 -12.38 -30.04
N ALA A 199 17.22 -13.16 -30.54
CA ALA A 199 16.48 -14.15 -29.77
C ALA A 199 17.40 -15.12 -29.01
N TRP A 200 16.97 -15.48 -27.81
CA TRP A 200 17.52 -16.61 -27.07
C TRP A 200 16.74 -17.89 -27.37
N ASP A 201 17.43 -19.03 -27.26
CA ASP A 201 16.79 -20.34 -27.38
C ASP A 201 15.80 -20.60 -26.22
N ALA A 202 16.16 -20.11 -25.02
CA ALA A 202 15.32 -20.09 -23.83
C ALA A 202 15.67 -18.88 -22.98
N PHE A 203 14.64 -18.20 -22.45
CA PHE A 203 14.78 -17.06 -21.57
C PHE A 203 15.33 -17.48 -20.19
N PRO A 204 16.54 -17.07 -19.78
CA PRO A 204 17.13 -17.52 -18.52
C PRO A 204 16.53 -16.76 -17.33
N ILE A 205 15.98 -17.49 -16.36
CA ILE A 205 15.42 -16.93 -15.12
C ILE A 205 16.25 -17.38 -13.92
N PRO A 206 16.98 -16.49 -13.23
CA PRO A 206 17.77 -16.88 -12.06
C PRO A 206 16.93 -17.37 -10.88
N ALA A 207 17.50 -18.24 -10.04
CA ALA A 207 16.82 -18.84 -8.89
C ALA A 207 16.17 -17.82 -7.93
N LYS A 208 16.82 -16.66 -7.73
CA LYS A 208 16.27 -15.57 -6.93
C LYS A 208 15.00 -15.01 -7.56
N THR A 209 14.99 -14.77 -8.87
CA THR A 209 13.81 -14.31 -9.61
C THR A 209 12.71 -15.35 -9.61
N VAL A 210 13.03 -16.65 -9.76
CA VAL A 210 12.04 -17.74 -9.64
C VAL A 210 11.33 -17.69 -8.30
N THR A 211 12.08 -17.50 -7.20
CA THR A 211 11.51 -17.41 -5.85
C THR A 211 10.58 -16.20 -5.71
N GLU A 212 10.94 -15.04 -6.28
CA GLU A 212 10.07 -13.85 -6.27
C GLU A 212 8.80 -14.05 -7.12
N LEU A 213 8.92 -14.63 -8.32
CA LEU A 213 7.78 -14.93 -9.19
C LEU A 213 6.81 -15.93 -8.53
N GLN A 214 7.35 -16.95 -7.84
CA GLN A 214 6.54 -17.89 -7.08
C GLN A 214 5.79 -17.22 -5.93
N ARG A 215 6.30 -16.14 -5.35
CA ARG A 215 5.57 -15.38 -4.32
C ARG A 215 4.42 -14.57 -4.93
N GLU A 216 4.62 -13.99 -6.10
CA GLU A 216 3.58 -13.21 -6.79
C GLU A 216 2.41 -14.05 -7.30
N VAL A 217 2.61 -15.35 -7.60
CA VAL A 217 1.51 -16.21 -8.06
C VAL A 217 0.60 -16.68 -6.92
N ILE A 218 1.10 -16.70 -5.68
CA ILE A 218 0.37 -17.26 -4.52
C ILE A 218 -0.98 -16.59 -4.30
N PRO A 219 -1.11 -15.24 -4.26
CA PRO A 219 -2.41 -14.59 -4.09
C PRO A 219 -3.46 -15.08 -5.09
N ARG A 220 -3.11 -15.18 -6.38
CA ARG A 220 -4.02 -15.68 -7.42
C ARG A 220 -4.41 -17.14 -7.17
N GLN A 221 -3.44 -18.00 -6.85
CA GLN A 221 -3.70 -19.41 -6.56
C GLN A 221 -4.60 -19.59 -5.33
N VAL A 222 -4.47 -18.71 -4.33
CA VAL A 222 -5.32 -18.67 -3.15
C VAL A 222 -6.73 -18.24 -3.53
N LEU A 223 -6.92 -17.18 -4.31
CA LEU A 223 -8.25 -16.77 -4.80
C LEU A 223 -8.95 -17.91 -5.54
N GLU A 224 -8.26 -18.55 -6.49
CA GLU A 224 -8.79 -19.69 -7.25
C GLU A 224 -9.17 -20.87 -6.35
N TRP A 225 -8.43 -21.08 -5.25
CA TRP A 225 -8.76 -22.10 -4.26
C TRP A 225 -9.98 -21.70 -3.44
N LEU A 226 -10.04 -20.45 -2.95
CA LEU A 226 -11.15 -19.93 -2.15
C LEU A 226 -12.46 -19.92 -2.94
N ASP A 227 -12.43 -19.56 -4.22
CA ASP A 227 -13.59 -19.60 -5.11
C ASP A 227 -14.18 -21.01 -5.25
N LYS A 228 -13.32 -22.04 -5.23
CA LYS A 228 -13.73 -23.44 -5.35
C LYS A 228 -14.16 -24.04 -4.00
N ALA A 229 -13.40 -23.79 -2.94
CA ALA A 229 -13.54 -24.46 -1.66
C ALA A 229 -14.52 -23.75 -0.72
N THR A 230 -14.58 -22.42 -0.77
CA THR A 230 -15.40 -21.59 0.11
C THR A 230 -16.08 -20.44 -0.66
N PRO A 231 -17.01 -20.76 -1.59
CA PRO A 231 -17.70 -19.73 -2.36
C PRO A 231 -18.41 -18.72 -1.44
N GLY A 232 -18.19 -17.44 -1.69
CA GLY A 232 -18.82 -16.34 -0.93
C GLY A 232 -18.11 -15.92 0.37
N LEU A 233 -16.95 -16.50 0.69
CA LEU A 233 -16.14 -16.05 1.84
C LEU A 233 -15.61 -14.62 1.64
N ILE A 234 -15.17 -14.30 0.41
CA ILE A 234 -14.73 -12.96 0.02
C ILE A 234 -15.96 -12.15 -0.36
N LYS A 235 -16.10 -10.96 0.23
CA LYS A 235 -17.31 -10.13 0.03
C LYS A 235 -17.31 -9.41 -1.30
N SER A 236 -16.15 -8.92 -1.73
CA SER A 236 -16.06 -8.19 -2.99
C SER A 236 -16.23 -9.11 -4.18
N ARG A 237 -16.89 -8.59 -5.23
CA ARG A 237 -17.00 -9.22 -6.55
C ARG A 237 -15.95 -8.70 -7.54
N HIS A 238 -15.24 -7.62 -7.19
CA HIS A 238 -14.28 -6.96 -8.08
C HIS A 238 -12.88 -7.57 -7.92
N PRO A 239 -12.25 -8.10 -8.99
CA PRO A 239 -10.96 -8.81 -8.90
C PRO A 239 -9.87 -8.06 -8.13
N ASN A 240 -9.70 -6.76 -8.39
CA ASN A 240 -8.71 -5.93 -7.70
C ASN A 240 -8.96 -5.83 -6.19
N GLU A 241 -10.19 -5.56 -5.76
CA GLU A 241 -10.56 -5.49 -4.34
C GLU A 241 -10.38 -6.84 -3.64
N ARG A 242 -10.71 -7.94 -4.33
CA ARG A 242 -10.51 -9.29 -3.81
C ARG A 242 -9.03 -9.58 -3.56
N MET A 243 -8.16 -9.15 -4.47
CA MET A 243 -6.71 -9.28 -4.31
C MET A 243 -6.19 -8.46 -3.12
N GLU A 244 -6.72 -7.24 -2.93
CA GLU A 244 -6.37 -6.38 -1.80
C GLU A 244 -6.85 -6.95 -0.46
N GLU A 245 -8.02 -7.57 -0.44
CA GLU A 245 -8.59 -8.19 0.75
C GLU A 245 -7.72 -9.36 1.26
N ILE A 246 -7.20 -10.19 0.33
CA ILE A 246 -6.38 -11.35 0.71
C ILE A 246 -4.89 -11.03 0.89
N GLY A 247 -4.38 -9.99 0.23
CA GLY A 247 -2.95 -9.68 0.16
C GLY A 247 -2.25 -9.66 1.52
N PRO A 248 -2.77 -8.92 2.53
CA PRO A 248 -2.17 -8.90 3.87
C PRO A 248 -2.11 -10.28 4.55
N PHE A 249 -3.11 -11.14 4.33
CA PHE A 249 -3.12 -12.49 4.89
C PHE A 249 -2.10 -13.40 4.20
N VAL A 250 -1.95 -13.26 2.88
CA VAL A 250 -0.92 -13.99 2.12
C VAL A 250 0.46 -13.61 2.61
N THR A 251 0.76 -12.31 2.72
CA THR A 251 2.06 -11.84 3.24
C THR A 251 2.37 -12.44 4.61
N ARG A 252 1.42 -12.38 5.56
CA ARG A 252 1.61 -12.97 6.88
C ARG A 252 1.81 -14.49 6.85
N ALA A 253 1.07 -15.20 6.01
CA ALA A 253 1.26 -16.64 5.85
C ALA A 253 2.70 -16.97 5.42
N LEU A 254 3.25 -16.19 4.48
CA LEU A 254 4.63 -16.32 4.04
C LEU A 254 5.63 -15.99 5.15
N ASP A 255 5.33 -15.00 6.01
CA ASP A 255 6.16 -14.63 7.17
C ASP A 255 6.21 -15.75 8.22
N TYR A 256 5.15 -16.54 8.37
CA TYR A 256 5.15 -17.78 9.17
C TYR A 256 5.87 -18.96 8.48
N GLY A 257 6.44 -18.75 7.28
CA GLY A 257 7.12 -19.81 6.53
C GLY A 257 6.17 -20.79 5.84
N LEU A 258 4.90 -20.42 5.63
CA LEU A 258 3.95 -21.24 4.88
C LEU A 258 4.18 -21.03 3.38
N TYR A 259 4.64 -22.07 2.68
CA TYR A 259 4.91 -21.98 1.23
C TYR A 259 4.00 -22.89 0.39
N SER A 260 3.29 -23.83 1.01
CA SER A 260 2.37 -24.69 0.27
C SER A 260 1.08 -23.94 -0.06
N LYS A 261 0.60 -24.08 -1.31
CA LYS A 261 -0.65 -23.45 -1.77
C LYS A 261 -1.81 -23.71 -0.81
N THR A 262 -1.94 -24.96 -0.35
CA THR A 262 -3.05 -25.38 0.52
C THR A 262 -2.93 -24.78 1.92
N ASP A 263 -1.73 -24.67 2.49
CA ASP A 263 -1.54 -24.09 3.82
C ASP A 263 -1.74 -22.58 3.79
N VAL A 264 -1.23 -21.89 2.76
CA VAL A 264 -1.49 -20.46 2.59
C VAL A 264 -2.99 -20.21 2.39
N ALA A 265 -3.66 -21.01 1.56
CA ALA A 265 -5.10 -20.86 1.36
C ALA A 265 -5.90 -21.13 2.64
N ALA A 266 -5.52 -22.12 3.44
CA ALA A 266 -6.13 -22.38 4.75
C ALA A 266 -5.91 -21.22 5.71
N PHE A 267 -4.69 -20.69 5.80
CA PHE A 267 -4.38 -19.50 6.60
C PHE A 267 -5.28 -18.31 6.20
N VAL A 268 -5.34 -18.01 4.90
CA VAL A 268 -6.15 -16.91 4.39
C VAL A 268 -7.65 -17.14 4.65
N ALA A 269 -8.16 -18.35 4.45
CA ALA A 269 -9.57 -18.66 4.71
C ALA A 269 -9.97 -18.41 6.17
N TYR A 270 -9.13 -18.86 7.12
CA TYR A 270 -9.35 -18.60 8.55
C TYR A 270 -9.18 -17.12 8.87
N GLY A 271 -8.21 -16.44 8.24
CA GLY A 271 -8.02 -15.00 8.35
C GLY A 271 -9.23 -14.19 7.91
N LEU A 272 -9.88 -14.56 6.81
CA LEU A 272 -11.10 -13.92 6.34
C LEU A 272 -12.32 -14.22 7.22
N HIS A 273 -12.36 -15.39 7.87
CA HIS A 273 -13.46 -15.78 8.75
C HIS A 273 -13.38 -15.09 10.12
N TYR A 274 -12.21 -15.15 10.76
CA TYR A 274 -12.01 -14.65 12.11
C TYR A 274 -11.59 -13.17 12.15
N LEU A 275 -10.97 -12.69 11.06
CA LEU A 275 -10.53 -11.31 10.84
C LEU A 275 -9.55 -10.81 11.91
N HIS A 276 -8.95 -9.64 11.65
CA HIS A 276 -8.07 -8.86 12.56
C HIS A 276 -7.14 -9.67 13.47
N ASN A 277 -5.94 -9.96 12.96
CA ASN A 277 -4.83 -10.57 13.73
C ASN A 277 -5.26 -11.82 14.49
N TYR A 278 -6.14 -12.63 13.91
CA TYR A 278 -6.61 -13.88 14.53
C TYR A 278 -5.44 -14.77 14.93
N ASP A 279 -4.39 -14.76 14.12
CA ASP A 279 -3.15 -15.51 14.25
C ASP A 279 -2.28 -15.06 15.43
N THR A 280 -2.61 -13.99 16.15
CA THR A 280 -1.86 -13.56 17.35
C THR A 280 -2.30 -14.27 18.63
N HIS A 281 -3.37 -15.06 18.59
CA HIS A 281 -3.76 -15.86 19.74
C HIS A 281 -2.64 -16.85 20.11
N PRO A 282 -2.21 -16.97 21.38
CA PRO A 282 -1.03 -17.74 21.77
C PRO A 282 -1.02 -19.20 21.28
N VAL A 283 -2.18 -19.88 21.37
CA VAL A 283 -2.35 -21.26 20.88
C VAL A 283 -2.15 -21.33 19.35
N LEU A 284 -2.63 -20.33 18.61
CA LEU A 284 -2.49 -20.30 17.16
C LEU A 284 -1.06 -19.95 16.75
N GLN A 285 -0.40 -19.03 17.45
CA GLN A 285 1.01 -18.70 17.21
C GLN A 285 1.91 -19.92 17.43
N GLN A 286 1.73 -20.64 18.53
CA GLN A 286 2.50 -21.85 18.81
C GLN A 286 2.27 -22.91 17.72
N MET A 287 1.00 -23.13 17.34
CA MET A 287 0.64 -24.08 16.30
C MET A 287 1.25 -23.68 14.94
N LEU A 288 1.23 -22.39 14.57
CA LEU A 288 1.85 -21.87 13.34
C LEU A 288 3.38 -22.00 13.37
N ALA A 289 4.03 -21.68 14.48
CA ALA A 289 5.47 -21.82 14.64
C ALA A 289 5.93 -23.28 14.45
N ASP A 290 5.13 -24.24 14.97
CA ASP A 290 5.39 -25.67 14.84
C ASP A 290 5.01 -26.24 13.45
N GLN A 291 4.42 -25.44 12.55
CA GLN A 291 3.90 -25.93 11.27
C GLN A 291 5.00 -26.46 10.34
N SER A 292 6.16 -25.82 10.32
CA SER A 292 7.30 -26.26 9.50
C SER A 292 7.80 -27.67 9.87
N ALA A 293 7.63 -28.09 11.12
CA ALA A 293 8.00 -29.42 11.61
C ALA A 293 6.85 -30.45 11.51
N SER A 294 5.62 -29.98 11.31
CA SER A 294 4.44 -30.83 11.19
C SER A 294 4.36 -31.49 9.81
N ARG A 295 3.91 -32.75 9.79
CA ARG A 295 3.55 -33.46 8.54
C ARG A 295 2.08 -33.28 8.16
N LEU A 296 1.28 -32.68 9.04
CA LEU A 296 -0.15 -32.48 8.81
C LEU A 296 -0.40 -31.17 8.06
N PRO A 297 -1.33 -31.15 7.08
CA PRO A 297 -1.82 -29.93 6.46
C PRO A 297 -2.35 -28.95 7.51
N LEU A 298 -2.14 -27.65 7.29
CA LEU A 298 -2.54 -26.61 8.24
C LEU A 298 -4.05 -26.65 8.54
N ILE A 299 -4.86 -26.96 7.52
CA ILE A 299 -6.33 -27.06 7.68
C ILE A 299 -6.74 -28.12 8.72
N ASP A 300 -6.03 -29.24 8.79
CA ASP A 300 -6.35 -30.31 9.75
C ASP A 300 -5.93 -29.90 11.16
N ARG A 301 -4.82 -29.17 11.30
CA ARG A 301 -4.41 -28.61 12.59
C ARG A 301 -5.37 -27.54 13.08
N TYR A 302 -5.85 -26.66 12.21
CA TYR A 302 -6.88 -25.70 12.58
C TYR A 302 -8.17 -26.37 13.04
N ARG A 303 -8.58 -27.49 12.41
CA ARG A 303 -9.74 -28.27 12.84
C ARG A 303 -9.55 -28.97 14.18
N ALA A 304 -8.31 -29.33 14.52
CA ALA A 304 -7.98 -29.96 15.80
C ALA A 304 -7.95 -28.96 16.98
N ILE A 305 -7.92 -27.65 16.70
CA ILE A 305 -7.99 -26.62 17.73
C ILE A 305 -9.40 -26.57 18.31
N GLY A 306 -9.49 -26.56 19.64
CA GLY A 306 -10.74 -26.53 20.38
C GLY A 306 -11.62 -25.34 19.99
N GLY A 307 -12.94 -25.56 19.99
CA GLY A 307 -13.90 -24.52 19.66
C GLY A 307 -13.85 -23.31 20.61
N ASP A 308 -13.39 -23.52 21.85
CA ASP A 308 -13.15 -22.50 22.86
C ASP A 308 -12.13 -21.44 22.41
N VAL A 309 -11.01 -21.88 21.82
CA VAL A 309 -9.98 -20.97 21.27
C VAL A 309 -10.57 -20.10 20.16
N TRP A 310 -11.34 -20.70 19.24
CA TRP A 310 -11.97 -19.95 18.15
C TRP A 310 -13.05 -18.97 18.64
N GLN A 311 -13.78 -19.33 19.69
CA GLN A 311 -14.73 -18.41 20.33
C GLN A 311 -13.99 -17.25 21.02
N GLU A 312 -12.88 -17.53 21.71
CA GLU A 312 -12.05 -16.47 22.31
C GLU A 312 -11.54 -15.50 21.24
N VAL A 313 -11.04 -16.02 20.12
CA VAL A 313 -10.64 -15.19 18.96
C VAL A 313 -11.81 -14.30 18.51
N LEU A 314 -13.03 -14.83 18.38
CA LEU A 314 -14.17 -14.00 17.97
C LEU A 314 -14.54 -12.93 19.01
N THR A 315 -14.56 -13.26 20.30
CA THR A 315 -14.98 -12.34 21.36
C THR A 315 -13.97 -11.23 21.61
N THR A 316 -12.67 -11.52 21.50
CA THR A 316 -11.57 -10.56 21.72
C THR A 316 -11.18 -9.80 20.46
N ARG A 317 -11.90 -10.00 19.34
CA ARG A 317 -11.61 -9.35 18.05
C ARG A 317 -11.58 -7.83 18.13
N GLN A 318 -12.57 -7.22 18.75
CA GLN A 318 -12.65 -5.76 18.86
C GLN A 318 -11.51 -5.20 19.70
N GLN A 319 -11.17 -5.88 20.79
CA GLN A 319 -10.04 -5.52 21.63
C GLN A 319 -8.73 -5.51 20.83
N ARG A 320 -8.46 -6.54 20.02
CA ARG A 320 -7.27 -6.57 19.15
C ARG A 320 -7.25 -5.43 18.12
N VAL A 321 -8.40 -5.07 17.56
CA VAL A 321 -8.51 -3.92 16.65
C VAL A 321 -8.15 -2.62 17.38
N ASP A 322 -8.63 -2.44 18.60
CA ASP A 322 -8.39 -1.23 19.38
C ASP A 322 -6.93 -1.16 19.86
N GLU A 323 -6.34 -2.29 20.25
CA GLU A 323 -4.91 -2.42 20.57
C GLU A 323 -4.02 -2.09 19.37
N GLU A 324 -4.32 -2.60 18.17
CA GLU A 324 -3.57 -2.28 16.95
C GLU A 324 -3.70 -0.81 16.57
N LYS A 325 -4.92 -0.24 16.63
CA LYS A 325 -5.13 1.19 16.40
C LYS A 325 -4.31 2.04 17.37
N ARG A 326 -4.28 1.66 18.65
CA ARG A 326 -3.50 2.34 19.69
C ARG A 326 -2.00 2.22 19.41
N ALA A 327 -1.51 1.05 19.04
CA ALA A 327 -0.10 0.83 18.69
C ALA A 327 0.31 1.67 17.47
N ASN A 328 -0.50 1.68 16.42
CA ASN A 328 -0.26 2.49 15.22
C ASN A 328 -0.29 4.00 15.52
N TRP A 329 -1.23 4.45 16.36
CA TRP A 329 -1.30 5.82 16.83
C TRP A 329 -0.03 6.21 17.61
N HIS A 330 0.39 5.37 18.57
CA HIS A 330 1.61 5.60 19.34
C HIS A 330 2.87 5.65 18.46
N SER A 331 2.99 4.75 17.48
CA SER A 331 4.11 4.76 16.54
C SER A 331 4.17 6.05 15.73
N LYS A 332 3.03 6.55 15.25
CA LYS A 332 2.96 7.83 14.52
C LYS A 332 3.35 9.01 15.39
N LEU A 333 2.90 9.03 16.65
CA LEU A 333 3.28 10.08 17.59
C LEU A 333 4.78 10.07 17.90
N GLN A 334 5.38 8.89 18.06
CA GLN A 334 6.81 8.76 18.28
C GLN A 334 7.62 9.23 17.07
N GLU A 335 7.21 8.88 15.85
CA GLU A 335 7.86 9.32 14.62
C GLU A 335 7.74 10.84 14.41
N ALA A 336 6.56 11.41 14.67
CA ALA A 336 6.33 12.85 14.57
C ALA A 336 7.05 13.63 15.69
N GLY A 337 7.32 13.00 16.83
CA GLY A 337 7.89 13.61 18.03
C GLY A 337 6.99 14.64 18.71
N ARG A 338 5.79 14.91 18.19
CA ARG A 338 4.89 15.94 18.70
C ARG A 338 3.43 15.50 18.60
N VAL A 339 2.61 16.05 19.49
CA VAL A 339 1.16 15.82 19.53
C VAL A 339 0.44 17.13 19.78
N LYS A 340 -0.72 17.34 19.13
CA LYS A 340 -1.61 18.47 19.44
C LYS A 340 -2.51 18.07 20.60
N THR A 341 -2.38 18.75 21.72
CA THR A 341 -3.09 18.40 22.95
C THR A 341 -3.23 19.61 23.89
N THR A 342 -3.80 19.42 25.08
CA THR A 342 -3.87 20.48 26.07
C THR A 342 -2.55 20.67 26.81
N LEU A 343 -2.05 21.91 26.87
CA LEU A 343 -0.89 22.31 27.67
C LEU A 343 -1.35 23.09 28.90
N ARG A 344 -0.96 22.63 30.09
CA ARG A 344 -1.29 23.24 31.37
C ARG A 344 -0.02 23.63 32.12
N PHE A 345 0.10 24.90 32.49
CA PHE A 345 1.15 25.34 33.41
C PHE A 345 0.58 25.53 34.81
N VAL A 346 1.13 24.84 35.80
CA VAL A 346 0.69 24.87 37.20
C VAL A 346 1.69 25.68 38.04
N ASN A 347 1.20 26.67 38.78
CA ASN A 347 2.03 27.46 39.68
C ASN A 347 2.10 26.81 41.07
N ALA A 348 3.23 26.16 41.37
CA ALA A 348 3.53 25.54 42.66
C ALA A 348 4.59 26.32 43.47
N ARG A 349 4.89 27.57 43.10
CA ARG A 349 6.01 28.36 43.65
C ARG A 349 5.78 29.00 45.02
N GLY A 350 4.53 29.30 45.36
CA GLY A 350 4.27 30.21 46.48
C GLY A 350 4.22 31.70 46.10
N LYS A 351 4.33 32.07 44.81
CA LYS A 351 4.39 33.46 44.32
C LYS A 351 3.76 33.62 42.94
N ASP A 352 3.32 34.84 42.62
CA ASP A 352 2.80 35.19 41.30
C ASP A 352 3.85 34.99 40.20
N ILE A 353 3.43 34.41 39.08
CA ILE A 353 4.21 34.30 37.85
C ILE A 353 3.67 35.34 36.88
N ASN A 354 4.53 36.17 36.30
CA ASN A 354 4.14 37.28 35.43
C ASN A 354 3.91 36.84 33.99
N PHE A 355 4.76 35.93 33.48
CA PHE A 355 4.59 35.29 32.19
C PHE A 355 5.36 33.97 32.13
N VAL A 356 4.95 33.11 31.20
CA VAL A 356 5.66 31.89 30.83
C VAL A 356 6.01 31.96 29.34
N ARG A 357 7.25 31.61 29.00
CA ARG A 357 7.71 31.34 27.64
C ARG A 357 8.14 29.90 27.55
N PHE A 358 7.89 29.27 26.42
CA PHE A 358 8.34 27.91 26.17
C PHE A 358 8.63 27.70 24.70
N TRP A 359 9.49 26.74 24.43
CA TRP A 359 9.84 26.29 23.10
C TRP A 359 10.28 24.83 23.14
N PHE A 360 10.18 24.15 22.00
CA PHE A 360 10.31 22.69 21.89
C PHE A 360 11.55 22.26 21.11
N THR A 361 12.45 23.21 20.84
CA THR A 361 13.73 23.01 20.16
C THR A 361 14.86 23.43 21.08
N ASP A 362 16.07 22.93 20.85
CA ASP A 362 17.25 23.41 21.57
C ASP A 362 17.70 24.81 21.09
N ASP A 363 17.15 25.27 19.94
CA ASP A 363 17.46 26.57 19.37
C ASP A 363 16.53 27.67 19.94
N GLU A 364 17.12 28.61 20.69
CA GLU A 364 16.41 29.63 21.49
C GLU A 364 15.88 30.81 20.66
N HIS A 365 16.27 30.89 19.38
CA HIS A 365 16.14 32.12 18.60
C HIS A 365 15.11 32.05 17.47
N ILE A 366 14.45 30.91 17.25
CA ILE A 366 13.66 30.70 16.04
C ILE A 366 12.16 30.87 16.29
N GLU A 367 11.54 30.18 17.27
CA GLU A 367 10.11 30.32 17.57
C GLU A 367 9.78 29.98 19.04
N TYR A 368 9.62 31.00 19.91
CA TYR A 368 9.11 30.80 21.27
C TYR A 368 7.65 31.21 21.39
N GLN A 369 6.90 30.48 22.19
CA GLN A 369 5.53 30.83 22.53
C GLN A 369 5.49 31.51 23.88
N LYS A 370 4.62 32.53 24.02
CA LYS A 370 4.49 33.31 25.25
C LYS A 370 3.04 33.38 25.70
N ILE A 371 2.82 32.98 26.94
CA ILE A 371 1.52 33.11 27.59
C ILE A 371 1.51 34.41 28.40
N HIS A 372 0.70 35.36 27.94
CA HIS A 372 0.45 36.64 28.59
C HIS A 372 -0.72 36.49 29.59
N GLY A 373 -0.63 37.15 30.75
CA GLY A 373 -1.69 37.17 31.78
C GLY A 373 -1.23 36.73 33.18
N GLY A 374 -0.07 36.08 33.27
CA GLY A 374 0.49 35.58 34.53
C GLY A 374 -0.34 34.46 35.17
N ILE A 375 0.24 33.79 36.17
CA ILE A 375 -0.44 32.76 36.97
C ILE A 375 -0.36 33.24 38.42
N LYS A 376 -1.49 33.74 38.95
CA LYS A 376 -1.59 34.22 40.33
C LYS A 376 -1.37 33.09 41.31
N TRP A 377 -0.59 33.29 42.35
CA TRP A 377 -0.46 32.27 43.37
C TRP A 377 -1.70 32.24 44.27
N ASN A 378 -2.17 31.02 44.57
CA ASN A 378 -3.25 30.81 45.52
C ASN A 378 -2.80 29.76 46.56
N PRO A 379 -2.77 30.10 47.87
CA PRO A 379 -2.39 29.15 48.91
C PRO A 379 -3.42 28.03 49.16
N ARG A 380 -4.65 28.17 48.64
CA ARG A 380 -5.75 27.22 48.89
C ARG A 380 -6.03 26.25 47.74
N SER A 381 -5.57 26.55 46.53
CA SER A 381 -5.75 25.67 45.37
C SER A 381 -4.65 25.88 44.34
N PRO A 382 -4.24 24.85 43.60
CA PRO A 382 -3.33 25.01 42.46
C PRO A 382 -3.93 26.02 41.47
N SER A 383 -3.17 27.05 41.14
CA SER A 383 -3.51 27.96 40.05
C SER A 383 -2.79 27.53 38.79
N PHE A 384 -3.50 27.56 37.67
CA PHE A 384 -2.96 27.15 36.40
C PHE A 384 -3.47 28.00 35.25
N ILE A 385 -2.78 27.93 34.13
CA ILE A 385 -3.25 28.41 32.84
C ILE A 385 -3.23 27.26 31.85
N GLU A 386 -4.30 27.16 31.07
CA GLU A 386 -4.52 26.07 30.12
C GLU A 386 -4.63 26.63 28.68
N ARG A 387 -4.05 25.89 27.74
CA ARG A 387 -4.15 26.14 26.31
C ARG A 387 -4.46 24.83 25.61
N ASN A 388 -5.57 24.80 24.88
CA ASN A 388 -6.02 23.63 24.14
C ASN A 388 -5.42 23.62 22.73
N HIS A 389 -5.30 22.43 22.13
CA HIS A 389 -4.79 22.23 20.77
C HIS A 389 -3.37 22.78 20.54
N MET A 390 -2.53 22.71 21.58
CA MET A 390 -1.13 23.09 21.52
C MET A 390 -0.31 21.91 21.02
N GLU A 391 0.54 22.16 20.02
CA GLU A 391 1.53 21.19 19.60
C GLU A 391 2.63 21.12 20.66
N VAL A 392 2.81 19.94 21.28
CA VAL A 392 3.74 19.71 22.39
C VAL A 392 4.57 18.45 22.14
N PRO A 393 5.78 18.35 22.72
CA PRO A 393 6.62 17.16 22.59
C PRO A 393 5.99 15.94 23.28
N VAL A 394 6.18 14.78 22.68
CA VAL A 394 5.81 13.50 23.28
C VAL A 394 6.76 13.11 24.43
N PRO A 395 6.36 12.18 25.33
CA PRO A 395 7.26 11.67 26.36
C PRO A 395 8.60 11.19 25.83
N GLY A 396 9.67 11.49 26.57
CA GLY A 396 11.07 11.23 26.20
C GLY A 396 11.77 12.40 25.49
N LEU A 397 11.01 13.34 24.91
CA LEU A 397 11.57 14.53 24.28
C LEU A 397 11.67 15.71 25.25
N ARG A 398 12.44 16.72 24.84
CA ARG A 398 12.75 17.90 25.66
C ARG A 398 11.87 19.08 25.32
N MET A 399 11.61 19.91 26.33
CA MET A 399 11.07 21.25 26.19
C MET A 399 11.84 22.21 27.07
N THR A 400 11.97 23.46 26.65
CA THR A 400 12.53 24.51 27.50
C THR A 400 11.44 25.44 27.95
N VAL A 401 11.41 25.71 29.26
CA VAL A 401 10.44 26.58 29.90
C VAL A 401 11.17 27.70 30.61
N TYR A 402 10.71 28.92 30.38
CA TYR A 402 11.21 30.14 30.98
C TYR A 402 10.05 30.88 31.64
N TRP A 403 10.25 31.39 32.85
CA TRP A 403 9.25 32.25 33.48
C TRP A 403 9.89 33.34 34.34
N SER A 404 9.10 34.37 34.62
CA SER A 404 9.54 35.56 35.36
C SER A 404 8.54 35.92 36.45
N GLU A 405 9.05 36.36 37.60
CA GLU A 405 8.27 36.95 38.68
C GLU A 405 8.04 38.47 38.43
N PRO A 406 7.04 39.10 39.08
CA PRO A 406 6.73 40.53 38.89
C PRO A 406 7.85 41.52 39.23
N TYR A 407 8.76 41.15 40.14
CA TYR A 407 9.81 42.03 40.68
C TYR A 407 11.15 41.30 40.84
N GLY A 408 11.38 40.23 40.08
CA GLY A 408 12.40 39.25 40.42
C GLY A 408 13.15 38.63 39.24
N TRP A 409 13.90 37.58 39.61
CA TRP A 409 14.80 36.81 38.75
C TRP A 409 13.99 35.95 37.79
N SER A 410 14.52 35.74 36.61
CA SER A 410 13.97 34.76 35.68
C SER A 410 14.65 33.42 35.85
N GLU A 411 13.87 32.36 35.64
CA GLU A 411 14.39 31.01 35.64
C GLU A 411 14.09 30.33 34.32
N LYS A 412 15.07 29.56 33.85
CA LYS A 412 15.02 28.77 32.64
C LYS A 412 15.36 27.35 32.99
N HIS A 413 14.53 26.42 32.53
CA HIS A 413 14.68 25.00 32.80
C HIS A 413 14.46 24.20 31.52
N VAL A 414 15.35 23.25 31.27
CA VAL A 414 15.20 22.25 30.20
C VAL A 414 14.61 21.01 30.84
N LEU A 415 13.40 20.66 30.42
CA LEU A 415 12.60 19.57 30.98
C LEU A 415 12.52 18.44 29.97
N THR A 416 12.65 17.20 30.42
CA THR A 416 12.28 16.03 29.63
C THR A 416 10.83 15.68 29.96
N VAL A 417 9.97 15.59 28.95
CA VAL A 417 8.57 15.19 29.12
C VAL A 417 8.54 13.74 29.59
N LYS A 418 7.87 13.48 30.71
CA LYS A 418 7.64 12.14 31.28
C LYS A 418 6.17 11.74 31.09
N GLY A 419 5.84 10.50 31.42
CA GLY A 419 4.45 10.01 31.40
C GLY A 419 4.10 9.21 30.15
N ASP A 420 2.81 9.07 29.91
CA ASP A 420 2.27 8.17 28.87
C ASP A 420 1.90 8.92 27.60
N LEU A 421 1.93 8.22 26.47
CA LEU A 421 1.36 8.74 25.23
C LEU A 421 -0.16 8.82 25.35
N PRO A 422 -0.79 9.87 24.81
CA PRO A 422 -2.25 9.96 24.79
C PRO A 422 -2.85 8.87 23.90
N ILE A 423 -3.99 8.33 24.32
CA ILE A 423 -4.69 7.23 23.62
C ILE A 423 -5.24 7.67 22.26
N ASP A 424 -5.53 8.96 22.10
CA ASP A 424 -6.02 9.60 20.88
C ASP A 424 -5.66 11.11 20.86
N GLU A 425 -6.10 11.85 19.85
CA GLU A 425 -5.82 13.29 19.66
C GLU A 425 -6.40 14.21 20.76
N ASN A 426 -7.38 13.75 21.55
CA ASN A 426 -8.12 14.60 22.49
C ASN A 426 -7.93 14.19 23.95
N SER A 427 -7.19 13.10 24.21
CA SER A 427 -7.02 12.52 25.54
C SER A 427 -5.74 12.97 26.25
N GLY A 428 -4.86 13.76 25.63
CA GLY A 428 -3.60 14.18 26.25
C GLY A 428 -3.67 15.50 27.02
N VAL A 429 -3.00 15.56 28.17
CA VAL A 429 -2.65 16.83 28.83
C VAL A 429 -1.18 16.82 29.20
N LEU A 430 -0.41 17.77 28.65
CA LEU A 430 0.94 18.06 29.13
C LEU A 430 0.84 19.06 30.28
N GLU A 431 1.10 18.58 31.50
CA GLU A 431 1.17 19.41 32.69
C GLU A 431 2.62 19.79 33.00
N VAL A 432 2.88 21.08 33.16
CA VAL A 432 4.19 21.63 33.52
C VAL A 432 4.09 22.32 34.87
N THR A 433 4.72 21.73 35.87
CA THR A 433 4.73 22.24 37.24
C THR A 433 5.89 23.21 37.43
N LEU A 434 5.55 24.47 37.69
CA LEU A 434 6.51 25.56 37.88
C LEU A 434 6.89 25.64 39.36
N ILE A 435 8.02 25.03 39.73
CA ILE A 435 8.63 25.06 41.08
C ILE A 435 10.14 25.32 40.98
N SER A 436 10.73 26.06 41.93
CA SER A 436 12.13 26.51 41.82
C SER A 436 13.18 25.39 41.86
N LYS A 437 12.92 24.31 42.61
CA LYS A 437 13.95 23.30 42.91
C LYS A 437 13.88 22.03 42.07
N ASN A 438 12.79 21.80 41.34
CA ASN A 438 12.62 20.62 40.48
C ASN A 438 11.38 20.76 39.58
N PRO A 439 11.38 21.67 38.59
CA PRO A 439 10.27 21.75 37.65
C PRO A 439 10.16 20.44 36.86
N GLU A 440 8.93 20.09 36.51
CA GLU A 440 8.62 18.85 35.81
C GLU A 440 7.60 19.08 34.70
N ALA A 441 7.69 18.26 33.66
CA ALA A 441 6.75 18.20 32.56
C ALA A 441 6.26 16.75 32.46
N VAL A 442 4.96 16.54 32.65
CA VAL A 442 4.34 15.20 32.66
C VAL A 442 3.15 15.20 31.71
N MET A 443 3.18 14.28 30.74
CA MET A 443 2.06 13.97 29.88
C MET A 443 1.13 12.98 30.59
N HIS A 444 -0.13 13.36 30.70
CA HIS A 444 -1.19 12.50 31.20
C HIS A 444 -2.08 12.08 30.05
N SER A 445 -2.36 10.79 29.95
CA SER A 445 -3.45 10.29 29.14
C SER A 445 -4.72 10.26 29.99
N ILE A 446 -5.69 11.09 29.66
CA ILE A 446 -7.04 11.06 30.22
C ILE A 446 -7.80 9.95 29.50
N ASP A 447 -7.99 8.83 30.18
CA ASP A 447 -8.98 7.85 29.74
C ASP A 447 -10.38 8.50 29.94
N PRO A 448 -11.19 8.68 28.88
CA PRO A 448 -12.54 9.24 29.02
C PRO A 448 -13.43 8.43 29.97
N LEU A 449 -13.07 7.18 30.32
CA LEU A 449 -13.78 6.36 31.31
C LEU A 449 -13.50 6.75 32.78
N ASP A 450 -12.44 7.51 33.08
CA ASP A 450 -11.98 7.71 34.47
C ASP A 450 -12.34 9.09 35.08
N LEU A 451 -12.94 9.99 34.30
CA LEU A 451 -13.43 11.29 34.79
C LEU A 451 -14.64 11.19 35.76
N SER A 452 -15.23 10.00 35.90
CA SER A 452 -16.29 9.74 36.88
C SER A 452 -15.75 9.48 38.29
N LYS A 453 -14.50 9.03 38.44
CA LYS A 453 -13.91 8.72 39.76
C LYS A 453 -13.20 9.90 40.42
N THR A 454 -12.80 10.92 39.66
CA THR A 454 -12.12 12.09 40.21
C THR A 454 -13.06 13.15 40.80
N ARG A 455 -14.40 12.97 40.70
CA ARG A 455 -15.40 13.90 41.26
C ARG A 455 -15.87 13.56 42.67
N GLU A 456 -15.51 12.41 43.24
CA GLU A 456 -15.94 12.02 44.60
C GLU A 456 -14.85 12.11 45.68
N GLN A 457 -13.69 12.68 45.37
CA GLN A 457 -12.66 12.97 46.38
C GLN A 457 -12.16 14.42 46.27
N LYS A 458 -13.04 15.39 46.54
CA LYS A 458 -12.67 16.73 47.00
C LYS A 458 -13.71 17.27 47.96
#